data_AF-Q52UX6-F1
#
_entry.id   AF-Q52UX6-F1
#
_cell.length_a   1.000
_cell.length_b   1.000
_cell.length_c   1.000
_cell.angle_alpha   90.00
_cell.angle_beta   90.00
_cell.angle_gamma   90.00
#
_symmetry.space_group_name_H-M   'P 1'
#
loop_
_entity.id
_entity.type
_entity.pdbx_description
1 polymer ?
#
loop_
_entity_poly.entity_id
_entity_poly.type
_entity_poly.pdbx_seq_one_letter_code
_entity_poly.pdbx_strand_id
1 'polypeptide(L)'
;SPCCCFAMSGKELAKQLERRVGQCVLTCPTTAVFAGIDVAPSPAGYGSRPPEGALPALGRPGVGQGETIALGKNLRFFGDGWQISKIIDGVRYWRVPVMDGEFVAQETTAVVKGVGGGNLLLLCRDTDCALAVATAAVRAMQALPNVVMPFPGGVVRSGSKVGSKYGALSASTNDAFCPSLVGLVAHSELTQETRCVMEIVIDGLSEADVGAAMRAGMHAGIAMGAVGGLLRIAAGNYGGNLG
;
A
#
# COMPACT_ATOMS: atom_id res chain seq x y z
N SER A 1 -1.18 -14.52 -1.96
CA SER A 1 -1.82 -13.58 -1.01
C SER A 1 -2.48 -12.46 -1.79
N PRO A 2 -3.61 -11.93 -1.32
CA PRO A 2 -4.23 -10.75 -1.92
C PRO A 2 -3.26 -9.56 -1.90
N CYS A 3 -3.26 -8.77 -2.98
CA CYS A 3 -2.44 -7.56 -3.10
C CYS A 3 -3.31 -6.32 -2.88
N CYS A 4 -2.81 -5.34 -2.15
CA CYS A 4 -3.44 -4.04 -2.00
C CYS A 4 -2.66 -2.97 -2.78
N CYS A 5 -3.37 -1.99 -3.32
CA CYS A 5 -2.79 -0.82 -3.97
C CYS A 5 -3.31 0.44 -3.29
N PHE A 6 -2.40 1.32 -2.88
CA PHE A 6 -2.70 2.58 -2.22
C PHE A 6 -2.19 3.75 -3.06
N ALA A 7 -2.95 4.85 -3.09
CA ALA A 7 -2.54 6.11 -3.70
C ALA A 7 -3.29 7.28 -3.06
N MET A 8 -2.71 8.48 -3.15
CA MET A 8 -3.30 9.71 -2.60
C MET A 8 -4.55 10.19 -3.35
N SER A 9 -4.82 9.68 -4.56
CA SER A 9 -6.03 10.00 -5.31
C SER A 9 -6.54 8.80 -6.09
N GLY A 10 -7.86 8.73 -6.26
CA GLY A 10 -8.50 7.67 -7.06
C GLY A 10 -8.06 7.66 -8.54
N LYS A 11 -7.73 8.82 -9.10
CA LYS A 11 -7.21 8.93 -10.48
C LYS A 11 -5.85 8.26 -10.62
N GLU A 12 -4.94 8.53 -9.69
CA GLU A 12 -3.62 7.90 -9.70
C GLU A 12 -3.74 6.41 -9.38
N LEU A 13 -4.61 6.02 -8.44
CA LEU A 13 -4.89 4.63 -8.12
C LEU A 13 -5.34 3.86 -9.37
N ALA A 14 -6.34 4.36 -10.09
CA ALA A 14 -6.85 3.72 -11.31
C ALA A 14 -5.76 3.57 -12.38
N LYS A 15 -4.96 4.62 -12.60
CA LYS A 15 -3.84 4.60 -13.55
C LYS A 15 -2.77 3.57 -13.16
N GLN A 16 -2.39 3.53 -11.89
CA GLN A 16 -1.38 2.60 -11.40
C GLN A 16 -1.88 1.15 -11.43
N LEU A 17 -3.15 0.93 -11.05
CA LEU A 17 -3.77 -0.39 -11.11
C LEU A 17 -3.78 -0.93 -12.53
N GLU A 18 -4.26 -0.13 -13.50
CA GLU A 18 -4.29 -0.53 -14.91
C GLU A 18 -2.88 -0.86 -15.43
N ARG A 19 -1.89 0.01 -15.16
CA ARG A 19 -0.51 -0.21 -15.61
C ARG A 19 0.11 -1.47 -15.00
N ARG A 20 -0.06 -1.67 -13.69
CA ARG A 20 0.52 -2.81 -12.97
C ARG A 20 -0.14 -4.12 -13.36
N VAL A 21 -1.46 -4.17 -13.43
CA VAL A 21 -2.19 -5.37 -13.87
C VAL A 21 -1.86 -5.67 -15.32
N GLY A 22 -1.88 -4.68 -16.22
CA GLY A 22 -1.59 -4.88 -17.64
C GLY A 22 -0.16 -5.32 -17.96
N GLN A 23 0.85 -4.85 -17.19
CA GLN A 23 2.26 -5.13 -17.49
C GLN A 23 2.89 -6.20 -16.59
N CYS A 24 2.26 -6.56 -15.48
CA CYS A 24 2.81 -7.53 -14.52
C CYS A 24 1.89 -8.71 -14.24
N VAL A 25 0.56 -8.57 -14.41
CA VAL A 25 -0.38 -9.67 -14.18
C VAL A 25 -0.78 -10.28 -15.52
N LEU A 26 -1.35 -9.52 -16.45
CA LEU A 26 -1.73 -10.01 -17.78
C LEU A 26 -0.60 -10.72 -18.53
N THR A 27 0.64 -10.28 -18.32
CA THR A 27 1.86 -10.87 -18.94
C THR A 27 2.44 -12.04 -18.16
N CYS A 28 1.95 -12.30 -16.94
CA CYS A 28 2.41 -13.40 -16.10
C CYS A 28 1.63 -14.69 -16.47
N PRO A 29 2.33 -15.80 -16.80
CA PRO A 29 1.69 -17.04 -17.22
C PRO A 29 0.61 -17.52 -16.24
N THR A 30 -0.48 -18.09 -16.77
CA THR A 30 -1.57 -18.74 -16.01
C THR A 30 -2.39 -17.84 -15.09
N THR A 31 -2.13 -16.53 -15.06
CA THR A 31 -2.79 -15.65 -14.10
C THR A 31 -4.19 -15.24 -14.53
N ALA A 32 -4.98 -14.82 -13.53
CA ALA A 32 -6.26 -14.15 -13.68
C ALA A 32 -6.36 -13.05 -12.62
N VAL A 33 -7.22 -12.06 -12.83
CA VAL A 33 -7.37 -10.93 -11.90
C VAL A 33 -8.83 -10.71 -11.51
N PHE A 34 -9.06 -10.62 -10.20
CA PHE A 34 -10.38 -10.49 -9.58
C PHE A 34 -10.38 -9.31 -8.60
N ALA A 35 -11.55 -8.73 -8.37
CA ALA A 35 -11.70 -7.72 -7.33
C ALA A 35 -11.42 -8.35 -5.96
N GLY A 36 -10.55 -7.73 -5.18
CA GLY A 36 -10.18 -8.20 -3.84
C GLY A 36 -11.02 -7.60 -2.72
N ILE A 37 -11.93 -6.67 -3.05
CA ILE A 37 -12.80 -5.97 -2.10
C ILE A 37 -14.24 -6.13 -2.58
N ASP A 38 -15.04 -6.83 -1.78
CA ASP A 38 -16.47 -6.93 -1.99
C ASP A 38 -17.15 -5.70 -1.40
N VAL A 39 -17.66 -4.84 -2.27
CA VAL A 39 -18.61 -3.79 -1.86
C VAL A 39 -19.94 -4.17 -2.49
N ALA A 40 -20.98 -4.30 -1.65
CA ALA A 40 -22.32 -4.54 -2.13
C ALA A 40 -22.64 -3.55 -3.26
N PRO A 41 -23.13 -4.01 -4.43
CA PRO A 41 -23.35 -3.12 -5.56
C PRO A 41 -24.32 -2.01 -5.14
N SER A 42 -23.94 -0.75 -5.40
CA SER A 42 -24.88 0.35 -5.37
C SER A 42 -26.02 0.03 -6.36
N PRO A 43 -27.30 0.16 -5.98
CA PRO A 43 -28.44 -0.09 -6.88
C PRO A 43 -28.42 0.74 -8.18
N ALA A 44 -27.59 1.79 -8.24
CA ALA A 44 -27.48 2.70 -9.38
C ALA A 44 -26.25 2.36 -10.24
N GLY A 45 -26.35 1.36 -11.11
CA GLY A 45 -25.22 1.00 -11.98
C GLY A 45 -25.49 0.23 -13.26
N TYR A 46 -26.73 -0.21 -13.50
CA TYR A 46 -27.10 -0.85 -14.75
C TYR A 46 -28.22 -0.05 -15.44
N GLY A 47 -27.86 0.75 -16.45
CA GLY A 47 -28.75 0.99 -17.58
C GLY A 47 -29.65 2.23 -17.61
N SER A 48 -29.41 3.30 -16.84
CA SER A 48 -30.07 4.58 -17.15
C SER A 48 -29.26 5.37 -18.19
N ARG A 49 -29.77 5.42 -19.42
CA ARG A 49 -29.32 6.39 -20.45
C ARG A 49 -29.40 7.79 -19.82
N PRO A 50 -28.36 8.64 -19.94
CA PRO A 50 -28.49 10.02 -19.47
C PRO A 50 -29.67 10.68 -20.21
N PRO A 51 -30.49 11.49 -19.52
CA PRO A 51 -31.55 12.23 -20.19
C PRO A 51 -30.96 13.05 -21.34
N GLU A 52 -31.64 12.99 -22.48
CA GLU A 52 -31.24 13.66 -23.70
C GLU A 52 -31.15 15.18 -23.43
N GLY A 53 -29.94 15.75 -23.53
CA GLY A 53 -29.69 17.18 -23.25
C GLY A 53 -28.74 17.49 -22.08
N ALA A 54 -28.20 16.49 -21.36
CA ALA A 54 -27.18 16.75 -20.34
C ALA A 54 -25.82 17.12 -20.98
N LEU A 55 -25.40 18.36 -20.81
CA LEU A 55 -24.05 18.84 -21.16
C LEU A 55 -22.98 17.96 -20.49
N PRO A 56 -21.82 17.71 -21.14
CA PRO A 56 -20.73 16.97 -20.52
C PRO A 56 -20.23 17.73 -19.31
N ALA A 57 -20.38 17.13 -18.12
CA ALA A 57 -19.77 17.64 -16.89
C ALA A 57 -18.24 17.55 -17.02
N LEU A 58 -17.62 18.64 -17.49
CA LEU A 58 -16.21 18.91 -17.34
C LEU A 58 -15.88 18.98 -15.84
N GLY A 59 -15.09 18.01 -15.37
CA GLY A 59 -14.53 17.97 -14.03
C GLY A 59 -15.35 17.17 -13.01
N ARG A 60 -15.07 15.87 -12.89
CA ARG A 60 -15.36 15.15 -11.64
C ARG A 60 -14.06 14.95 -10.85
N PRO A 61 -13.93 15.54 -9.65
CA PRO A 61 -12.82 15.29 -8.75
C PRO A 61 -13.09 14.06 -7.87
N GLY A 62 -12.09 13.18 -7.75
CA GLY A 62 -12.00 12.13 -6.71
C GLY A 62 -12.91 10.91 -6.88
N VAL A 63 -12.36 9.72 -6.70
CA VAL A 63 -13.13 8.48 -6.60
C VAL A 63 -13.59 8.34 -5.15
N GLY A 64 -14.90 8.36 -4.90
CA GLY A 64 -15.52 8.22 -3.59
C GLY A 64 -15.48 6.78 -3.03
N GLN A 65 -15.75 6.64 -1.73
CA GLN A 65 -15.82 5.34 -1.06
C GLN A 65 -16.96 4.48 -1.66
N GLY A 66 -16.63 3.26 -2.08
CA GLY A 66 -17.60 2.37 -2.75
C GLY A 66 -17.78 2.62 -4.24
N GLU A 67 -17.06 3.58 -4.82
CA GLU A 67 -16.96 3.69 -6.28
C GLU A 67 -16.06 2.59 -6.85
N THR A 68 -16.36 2.16 -8.07
CA THR A 68 -15.59 1.13 -8.77
C THR A 68 -14.69 1.75 -9.82
N ILE A 69 -13.45 1.26 -9.91
CA ILE A 69 -12.50 1.60 -10.98
C ILE A 69 -12.34 0.43 -11.94
N ALA A 70 -11.87 0.71 -13.16
CA ALA A 70 -11.58 -0.31 -14.16
C ALA A 70 -10.48 -1.26 -13.65
N LEU A 71 -10.75 -2.56 -13.72
CA LEU A 71 -9.77 -3.62 -13.49
C LEU A 71 -9.44 -4.29 -14.84
N GLY A 72 -10.35 -5.13 -15.34
CA GLY A 72 -10.27 -5.72 -16.68
C GLY A 72 -10.90 -4.88 -17.78
N LYS A 73 -11.75 -3.89 -17.42
CA LYS A 73 -12.55 -3.10 -18.38
C LYS A 73 -11.72 -2.49 -19.52
N ASN A 74 -10.57 -1.89 -19.21
CA ASN A 74 -9.70 -1.29 -20.23
C ASN A 74 -8.74 -2.31 -20.83
N LEU A 75 -8.19 -3.20 -20.00
CA LEU A 75 -7.23 -4.22 -20.43
C LEU A 75 -7.80 -5.18 -21.48
N ARG A 76 -9.11 -5.39 -21.50
CA ARG A 76 -9.78 -6.24 -22.50
C ARG A 76 -9.45 -5.87 -23.95
N PHE A 77 -9.16 -4.59 -24.23
CA PHE A 77 -8.87 -4.14 -25.59
C PHE A 77 -7.55 -4.71 -26.13
N PHE A 78 -6.69 -5.26 -25.27
CA PHE A 78 -5.52 -6.04 -25.70
C PHE A 78 -5.91 -7.25 -26.56
N GLY A 79 -7.11 -7.80 -26.37
CA GLY A 79 -7.62 -8.91 -27.20
C GLY A 79 -7.99 -8.52 -28.63
N ASP A 80 -7.82 -7.24 -29.02
CA ASP A 80 -7.99 -6.74 -30.39
C ASP A 80 -9.30 -7.18 -31.09
N GLY A 81 -10.41 -7.13 -30.35
CA GLY A 81 -11.74 -7.49 -30.85
C GLY A 81 -12.14 -8.95 -30.61
N TRP A 82 -11.21 -9.80 -30.17
CA TRP A 82 -11.44 -11.22 -29.89
C TRP A 82 -11.84 -11.51 -28.44
N GLN A 83 -11.78 -10.51 -27.55
CA GLN A 83 -12.19 -10.66 -26.15
C GLN A 83 -13.68 -10.99 -26.00
N ILE A 84 -14.02 -11.86 -25.06
CA ILE A 84 -15.40 -12.29 -24.79
C ILE A 84 -15.85 -11.77 -23.42
N SER A 85 -17.05 -11.19 -23.36
CA SER A 85 -17.72 -10.86 -22.10
C SER A 85 -18.50 -12.07 -21.58
N LYS A 86 -18.38 -12.35 -20.28
CA LYS A 86 -19.25 -13.29 -19.55
C LYS A 86 -19.80 -12.61 -18.30
N ILE A 87 -21.04 -12.92 -17.96
CA ILE A 87 -21.64 -12.52 -16.68
C ILE A 87 -21.91 -13.80 -15.91
N ILE A 88 -21.37 -13.90 -14.71
CA ILE A 88 -21.54 -15.03 -13.80
C ILE A 88 -21.97 -14.43 -12.46
N ASP A 89 -23.12 -14.85 -11.95
CA ASP A 89 -23.71 -14.35 -10.70
C ASP A 89 -23.78 -12.81 -10.62
N GLY A 90 -24.13 -12.17 -11.73
CA GLY A 90 -24.24 -10.71 -11.84
C GLY A 90 -22.90 -9.97 -11.96
N VAL A 91 -21.76 -10.67 -11.88
CA VAL A 91 -20.43 -10.09 -12.04
C VAL A 91 -19.94 -10.26 -13.47
N ARG A 92 -19.44 -9.19 -14.08
CA ARG A 92 -18.87 -9.24 -15.43
C ARG A 92 -17.40 -9.59 -15.41
N TYR A 93 -17.03 -10.53 -16.27
CA TYR A 93 -15.67 -10.96 -16.58
C TYR A 93 -15.37 -10.80 -18.07
N TRP A 94 -14.10 -10.52 -18.35
CA TRP A 94 -13.53 -10.51 -19.69
C TRP A 94 -12.60 -11.71 -19.82
N ARG A 95 -12.73 -12.44 -20.93
CA ARG A 95 -11.79 -13.47 -21.36
C ARG A 95 -11.02 -12.90 -22.55
N VAL A 96 -9.74 -12.61 -22.34
CA VAL A 96 -8.86 -11.98 -23.33
C VAL A 96 -7.94 -13.05 -23.89
N PRO A 97 -7.96 -13.35 -25.20
CA PRO A 97 -7.05 -14.34 -25.77
C PRO A 97 -5.60 -13.85 -25.69
N VAL A 98 -4.72 -14.74 -25.26
CA VAL A 98 -3.27 -14.52 -25.10
C VAL A 98 -2.52 -15.79 -25.50
N MET A 99 -1.19 -15.75 -25.58
CA MET A 99 -0.41 -16.87 -26.12
C MET A 99 -0.55 -18.18 -25.32
N ASP A 100 -0.73 -18.12 -24.01
CA ASP A 100 -0.89 -19.31 -23.15
C ASP A 100 -2.35 -19.76 -22.98
N GLY A 101 -3.30 -19.07 -23.65
CA GLY A 101 -4.73 -19.37 -23.59
C GLY A 101 -5.57 -18.11 -23.40
N GLU A 102 -6.09 -17.90 -22.20
CA GLU A 102 -6.96 -16.78 -21.88
C GLU A 102 -6.58 -16.11 -20.56
N PHE A 103 -6.46 -14.77 -20.61
CA PHE A 103 -6.40 -13.95 -19.42
C PHE A 103 -7.83 -13.60 -18.97
N VAL A 104 -8.22 -14.08 -17.79
CA VAL A 104 -9.53 -13.79 -17.20
C VAL A 104 -9.43 -12.59 -16.27
N ALA A 105 -10.25 -11.57 -16.50
CA ALA A 105 -10.25 -10.34 -15.71
C ALA A 105 -11.66 -9.88 -15.35
N GLN A 106 -11.94 -9.69 -14.07
CA GLN A 106 -13.17 -9.04 -13.61
C GLN A 106 -13.22 -7.59 -14.10
N GLU A 107 -14.41 -7.10 -14.49
CA GLU A 107 -14.56 -5.80 -15.16
C GLU A 107 -14.05 -4.63 -14.31
N THR A 108 -14.48 -4.57 -13.05
CA THR A 108 -14.16 -3.49 -12.12
C THR A 108 -13.77 -4.04 -10.75
N THR A 109 -13.11 -3.20 -9.96
CA THR A 109 -12.88 -3.42 -8.53
C THR A 109 -13.33 -2.21 -7.75
N ALA A 110 -13.79 -2.42 -6.52
CA ALA A 110 -14.14 -1.33 -5.63
C ALA A 110 -12.91 -0.59 -5.10
N VAL A 111 -13.12 0.68 -4.75
CA VAL A 111 -12.16 1.53 -4.05
C VAL A 111 -12.74 1.90 -2.69
N VAL A 112 -11.91 1.77 -1.65
CA VAL A 112 -12.24 2.18 -0.29
C VAL A 112 -11.21 3.20 0.20
N LYS A 113 -11.59 4.01 1.18
CA LYS A 113 -10.63 4.84 1.90
C LYS A 113 -9.82 3.93 2.82
N GLY A 114 -8.51 3.96 2.68
CA GLY A 114 -7.58 3.27 3.57
C GLY A 114 -6.81 4.25 4.45
N VAL A 115 -5.97 3.69 5.33
CA VAL A 115 -5.02 4.41 6.18
C VAL A 115 -3.62 4.06 5.73
N GLY A 116 -2.81 5.07 5.42
CA GLY A 116 -1.41 4.88 5.05
C GLY A 116 -0.47 5.52 6.05
N GLY A 117 0.72 4.96 6.20
CA GLY A 117 1.79 5.58 6.99
C GLY A 117 1.81 5.25 8.49
N GLY A 118 1.03 4.27 8.96
CA GLY A 118 1.24 3.71 10.30
C GLY A 118 2.66 3.14 10.37
N ASN A 119 3.38 3.35 11.47
CA ASN A 119 4.80 2.96 11.49
C ASN A 119 5.33 2.56 12.86
N LEU A 120 6.43 1.80 12.84
CA LEU A 120 7.25 1.45 14.00
C LEU A 120 8.72 1.74 13.71
N LEU A 121 9.41 2.38 14.64
CA LEU A 121 10.86 2.55 14.66
C LEU A 121 11.47 1.55 15.65
N LEU A 122 12.34 0.67 15.16
CA LEU A 122 13.01 -0.38 15.91
C LEU A 122 14.46 0.05 16.17
N LEU A 123 14.75 0.48 17.40
CA LEU A 123 16.06 0.97 17.81
C LEU A 123 16.86 -0.16 18.41
N CYS A 124 17.97 -0.52 17.76
CA CYS A 124 18.73 -1.73 18.07
C CYS A 124 20.24 -1.44 18.22
N ARG A 125 20.94 -2.38 18.87
CA ARG A 125 22.38 -2.29 19.17
C ARG A 125 23.29 -2.32 17.95
N ASP A 126 22.85 -2.95 16.87
CA ASP A 126 23.60 -3.12 15.63
C ASP A 126 22.64 -3.46 14.47
N THR A 127 23.21 -3.54 13.27
CA THR A 127 22.44 -3.78 12.04
C THR A 127 21.84 -5.18 11.97
N ASP A 128 22.55 -6.20 12.48
CA ASP A 128 22.12 -7.59 12.38
C ASP A 128 20.90 -7.84 13.26
N CYS A 129 20.93 -7.35 14.50
CA CYS A 129 19.76 -7.42 15.38
C CYS A 129 18.60 -6.56 14.87
N ALA A 130 18.86 -5.36 14.32
CA ALA A 130 17.81 -4.55 13.71
C ALA A 130 17.09 -5.29 12.57
N LEU A 131 17.85 -5.92 11.68
CA LEU A 131 17.29 -6.68 10.56
C LEU A 131 16.52 -7.91 11.04
N ALA A 132 17.03 -8.63 12.04
CA ALA A 132 16.37 -9.79 12.61
C ALA A 132 15.02 -9.42 13.24
N VAL A 133 15.00 -8.36 14.06
CA VAL A 133 13.79 -7.86 14.72
C VAL A 133 12.79 -7.34 13.68
N ALA A 134 13.24 -6.54 12.71
CA ALA A 134 12.37 -6.01 11.66
C ALA A 134 11.77 -7.12 10.80
N THR A 135 12.56 -8.14 10.44
CA THR A 135 12.08 -9.29 9.66
C THR A 135 11.04 -10.09 10.43
N ALA A 136 11.25 -10.32 11.73
CA ALA A 136 10.28 -11.00 12.58
C ALA A 136 8.96 -10.21 12.68
N ALA A 137 9.05 -8.89 12.87
CA ALA A 137 7.89 -8.01 12.92
C ALA A 137 7.12 -7.98 11.59
N VAL A 138 7.81 -7.83 10.45
CA VAL A 138 7.18 -7.86 9.11
C VAL A 138 6.49 -9.19 8.88
N ARG A 139 7.10 -10.33 9.21
CA ARG A 139 6.46 -11.65 9.06
C ARG A 139 5.18 -11.78 9.88
N ALA A 140 5.19 -11.28 11.12
CA ALA A 140 3.99 -11.27 11.97
C ALA A 140 2.87 -10.40 11.37
N MET A 141 3.23 -9.22 10.84
CA MET A 141 2.26 -8.34 10.18
C MET A 141 1.73 -8.92 8.86
N GLN A 142 2.56 -9.59 8.06
CA GLN A 142 2.17 -10.20 6.78
C GLN A 142 1.15 -11.35 6.93
N ALA A 143 1.02 -11.92 8.14
CA ALA A 143 0.00 -12.91 8.43
C ALA A 143 -1.40 -12.30 8.59
N LEU A 144 -1.50 -10.98 8.75
CA LEU A 144 -2.77 -10.28 8.89
C LEU A 144 -3.33 -9.91 7.51
N PRO A 145 -4.66 -10.00 7.33
CA PRO A 145 -5.31 -9.52 6.12
C PRO A 145 -5.27 -7.99 6.06
N ASN A 146 -5.59 -7.44 4.89
CA ASN A 146 -5.93 -6.01 4.70
C ASN A 146 -4.80 -5.01 4.98
N VAL A 147 -3.58 -5.45 5.23
CA VAL A 147 -2.41 -4.60 5.44
C VAL A 147 -1.26 -4.95 4.51
N VAL A 148 -0.42 -3.97 4.20
CA VAL A 148 0.82 -4.15 3.45
C VAL A 148 1.94 -3.33 4.09
N MET A 149 3.18 -3.81 3.94
CA MET A 149 4.38 -3.07 4.29
C MET A 149 5.10 -2.72 2.98
N PRO A 150 4.88 -1.53 2.41
CA PRO A 150 5.11 -1.26 0.98
C PRO A 150 6.58 -1.13 0.59
N PHE A 151 7.48 -1.06 1.56
CA PHE A 151 8.92 -0.92 1.33
C PHE A 151 9.60 -2.27 1.02
N PRO A 152 10.81 -2.28 0.44
CA PRO A 152 11.52 -3.51 0.11
C PRO A 152 11.67 -4.43 1.33
N GLY A 153 11.16 -5.66 1.24
CA GLY A 153 11.14 -6.61 2.35
C GLY A 153 10.30 -6.16 3.55
N GLY A 154 9.48 -5.12 3.40
CA GLY A 154 8.70 -4.49 4.46
C GLY A 154 9.48 -3.54 5.38
N VAL A 155 10.74 -3.22 5.05
CA VAL A 155 11.64 -2.48 5.95
C VAL A 155 12.21 -1.23 5.30
N VAL A 156 12.26 -0.15 6.08
CA VAL A 156 12.82 1.15 5.73
C VAL A 156 14.12 1.36 6.51
N ARG A 157 15.21 1.57 5.78
CA ARG A 157 16.52 1.94 6.36
C ARG A 157 16.82 3.42 6.38
N SER A 158 16.10 4.21 5.56
CA SER A 158 16.48 5.59 5.29
C SER A 158 15.99 6.57 6.34
N GLY A 159 14.73 6.41 6.79
CA GLY A 159 14.04 7.33 7.70
C GLY A 159 13.95 8.76 7.15
N SER A 160 12.75 9.31 7.01
CA SER A 160 12.58 10.69 6.51
C SER A 160 11.94 11.61 7.52
N LYS A 161 12.34 12.88 7.50
CA LYS A 161 11.59 13.99 8.08
C LYS A 161 11.04 14.90 6.98
N VAL A 162 9.96 15.61 7.30
CA VAL A 162 9.37 16.60 6.40
C VAL A 162 10.29 17.81 6.28
N GLY A 163 10.45 18.29 5.04
CA GLY A 163 11.31 19.41 4.71
C GLY A 163 12.79 19.04 4.63
N SER A 164 13.60 20.04 4.29
CA SER A 164 15.04 19.92 4.08
C SER A 164 15.70 21.28 4.22
N LYS A 165 16.99 21.29 4.58
CA LYS A 165 17.81 22.51 4.48
C LYS A 165 17.96 22.99 3.02
N TYR A 166 17.78 22.07 2.06
CA TYR A 166 17.75 22.37 0.64
C TYR A 166 16.29 22.58 0.22
N GLY A 167 15.88 23.84 0.01
CA GLY A 167 14.47 24.21 -0.18
C GLY A 167 13.73 23.54 -1.35
N ALA A 168 14.45 22.96 -2.31
CA ALA A 168 13.86 22.20 -3.41
C ALA A 168 13.40 20.78 -3.01
N LEU A 169 13.75 20.30 -1.82
CA LEU A 169 13.44 18.94 -1.36
C LEU A 169 12.30 18.95 -0.34
N SER A 170 11.26 18.17 -0.61
CA SER A 170 10.09 18.01 0.27
C SER A 170 10.36 17.15 1.51
N ALA A 171 11.41 16.32 1.46
CA ALA A 171 11.83 15.46 2.56
C ALA A 171 13.36 15.35 2.61
N SER A 172 13.89 15.05 3.79
CA SER A 172 15.30 14.77 4.02
C SER A 172 15.48 13.68 5.07
N THR A 173 16.71 13.23 5.30
CA THR A 173 16.99 12.21 6.33
C THR A 173 16.49 12.67 7.70
N ASN A 174 15.93 11.73 8.46
CA ASN A 174 15.58 11.97 9.85
C ASN A 174 16.83 11.90 10.74
N ASP A 175 17.57 13.00 10.74
CA ASP A 175 18.83 13.21 11.45
C ASP A 175 18.75 12.93 12.95
N ALA A 176 17.60 13.14 13.59
CA ALA A 176 17.39 12.80 15.00
C ALA A 176 17.54 11.29 15.28
N PHE A 177 17.24 10.45 14.28
CA PHE A 177 17.32 8.98 14.35
C PHE A 177 18.50 8.41 13.55
N CYS A 178 19.51 9.22 13.20
CA CYS A 178 20.72 8.74 12.52
C CYS A 178 21.83 8.40 13.53
N PRO A 179 22.25 7.11 13.67
CA PRO A 179 23.30 6.73 14.61
C PRO A 179 24.65 7.43 14.36
N SER A 180 24.99 7.69 13.09
CA SER A 180 26.23 8.39 12.71
C SER A 180 26.25 9.87 13.07
N LEU A 181 25.13 10.43 13.51
CA LEU A 181 24.99 11.85 13.86
C LEU A 181 24.85 12.07 15.38
N VAL A 182 24.90 11.00 16.18
CA VAL A 182 24.87 11.09 17.65
C VAL A 182 26.06 11.95 18.13
N GLY A 183 25.76 13.03 18.85
CA GLY A 183 26.74 14.02 19.31
C GLY A 183 27.10 15.10 18.29
N LEU A 184 26.59 15.03 17.06
CA LEU A 184 26.80 16.05 16.01
C LEU A 184 25.56 16.92 15.76
N VAL A 185 24.36 16.35 15.85
CA VAL A 185 23.11 17.10 15.68
C VAL A 185 22.66 17.74 16.99
N ALA A 186 21.94 18.86 16.90
CA ALA A 186 21.44 19.59 18.07
C ALA A 186 20.51 18.71 18.95
N HIS A 187 19.71 17.86 18.32
CA HIS A 187 18.78 16.96 19.01
C HIS A 187 18.83 15.57 18.37
N SER A 188 19.26 14.58 19.15
CA SER A 188 19.19 13.17 18.78
C SER A 188 18.20 12.45 19.68
N GLU A 189 17.43 11.54 19.08
CA GLU A 189 16.54 10.61 19.76
C GLU A 189 17.27 9.32 20.19
N LEU A 190 18.57 9.21 19.90
CA LEU A 190 19.36 8.02 20.11
C LEU A 190 20.38 8.18 21.24
N THR A 191 20.69 7.08 21.90
CA THR A 191 21.84 6.97 22.82
C THR A 191 23.03 6.35 22.07
N GLN A 192 24.22 6.35 22.69
CA GLN A 192 25.40 5.69 22.12
C GLN A 192 25.25 4.15 21.98
N GLU A 193 24.28 3.56 22.68
CA GLU A 193 23.98 2.13 22.58
C GLU A 193 23.18 1.80 21.32
N THR A 194 22.36 2.72 20.83
CA THR A 194 21.57 2.54 19.60
C THR A 194 22.44 2.79 18.37
N ARG A 195 22.86 1.72 17.69
CA ARG A 195 23.72 1.82 16.49
C ARG A 195 23.01 1.52 15.19
N CYS A 196 21.75 1.07 15.24
CA CYS A 196 20.92 0.92 14.07
C CYS A 196 19.46 1.23 14.39
N VAL A 197 18.77 1.85 13.44
CA VAL A 197 17.32 2.08 13.48
C VAL A 197 16.74 1.55 12.17
N MET A 198 15.72 0.71 12.27
CA MET A 198 14.92 0.30 11.13
C MET A 198 13.47 0.70 11.34
N GLU A 199 12.85 1.18 10.29
CA GLU A 199 11.45 1.58 10.28
C GLU A 199 10.62 0.52 9.53
N ILE A 200 9.40 0.26 10.01
CA ILE A 200 8.39 -0.49 9.28
C ILE A 200 7.23 0.47 9.05
N VAL A 201 6.85 0.67 7.80
CA VAL A 201 5.68 1.45 7.41
C VAL A 201 4.58 0.49 6.97
N ILE A 202 3.34 0.81 7.34
CA ILE A 202 2.16 -0.03 7.24
C ILE A 202 1.04 0.81 6.61
N ASP A 203 0.51 0.30 5.51
CA ASP A 203 -0.74 0.79 4.93
C ASP A 203 -1.82 -0.29 5.09
N GLY A 204 -3.06 0.11 5.37
CA GLY A 204 -4.16 -0.82 5.63
C GLY A 204 -5.51 -0.30 5.16
N LEU A 205 -6.48 -1.20 5.00
CA LEU A 205 -7.84 -0.84 4.57
C LEU A 205 -8.63 -0.09 5.66
N SER A 206 -8.24 -0.22 6.93
CA SER A 206 -8.82 0.53 8.04
C SER A 206 -7.79 0.87 9.12
N GLU A 207 -8.13 1.82 9.99
CA GLU A 207 -7.33 2.14 11.18
C GLU A 207 -7.18 0.92 12.10
N ALA A 208 -8.23 0.11 12.24
CA ALA A 208 -8.20 -1.11 13.04
C ALA A 208 -7.22 -2.14 12.47
N ASP A 209 -7.17 -2.30 11.14
CA ASP A 209 -6.20 -3.19 10.48
C ASP A 209 -4.76 -2.72 10.73
N VAL A 210 -4.49 -1.42 10.55
CA VAL A 210 -3.17 -0.83 10.82
C VAL A 210 -2.78 -0.98 12.30
N GLY A 211 -3.70 -0.69 13.22
CA GLY A 211 -3.48 -0.85 14.65
C GLY A 211 -3.20 -2.31 15.06
N ALA A 212 -3.87 -3.28 14.44
CA ALA A 212 -3.61 -4.70 14.63
C ALA A 212 -2.21 -5.09 14.12
N ALA A 213 -1.80 -4.57 12.97
CA ALA A 213 -0.45 -4.80 12.42
C ALA A 213 0.65 -4.18 13.30
N MET A 214 0.48 -2.94 13.74
CA MET A 214 1.40 -2.30 14.69
C MET A 214 1.53 -3.13 15.97
N ARG A 215 0.41 -3.60 16.53
CA ARG A 215 0.39 -4.47 17.70
C ARG A 215 1.15 -5.77 17.47
N ALA A 216 0.90 -6.46 16.36
CA ALA A 216 1.59 -7.71 16.01
C ALA A 216 3.11 -7.52 15.86
N GLY A 217 3.52 -6.45 15.17
CA GLY A 217 4.92 -6.08 15.03
C GLY A 217 5.62 -5.78 16.34
N MET A 218 4.96 -5.01 17.22
CA MET A 218 5.48 -4.72 18.56
C MET A 218 5.66 -6.00 19.37
N HIS A 219 4.66 -6.89 19.40
CA HIS A 219 4.77 -8.16 20.13
C HIS A 219 5.90 -9.03 19.60
N ALA A 220 6.06 -9.14 18.27
CA ALA A 220 7.14 -9.90 17.66
C ALA A 220 8.52 -9.33 18.03
N GLY A 221 8.69 -8.01 18.01
CA GLY A 221 9.93 -7.36 18.44
C GLY A 221 10.20 -7.54 19.93
N ILE A 222 9.19 -7.35 20.78
CA ILE A 222 9.31 -7.54 22.24
C ILE A 222 9.68 -8.98 22.59
N ALA A 223 9.18 -9.98 21.85
CA ALA A 223 9.52 -11.38 22.06
C ALA A 223 11.01 -11.69 21.83
N MET A 224 11.68 -10.95 20.93
CA MET A 224 13.15 -11.00 20.79
C MET A 224 13.84 -10.31 21.96
N GLY A 225 13.24 -9.23 22.46
CA GLY A 225 13.65 -8.51 23.67
C GLY A 225 15.05 -7.90 23.60
N ALA A 226 15.52 -7.41 24.75
CA ALA A 226 16.85 -6.82 24.87
C ALA A 226 17.97 -7.82 24.57
N VAL A 227 17.77 -9.12 24.85
CA VAL A 227 18.73 -10.18 24.49
C VAL A 227 18.91 -10.22 22.97
N GLY A 228 17.81 -10.15 22.22
CA GLY A 228 17.81 -10.07 20.76
C GLY A 228 18.25 -8.74 20.16
N GLY A 229 18.70 -7.77 20.97
CA GLY A 229 19.28 -6.51 20.49
C GLY A 229 18.32 -5.34 20.31
N LEU A 230 17.02 -5.54 20.54
CA LEU A 230 16.02 -4.48 20.53
C LEU A 230 16.09 -3.68 21.84
N LEU A 231 16.43 -2.40 21.76
CA LEU A 231 16.56 -1.51 22.91
C LEU A 231 15.27 -0.73 23.17
N ARG A 232 14.64 -0.23 22.10
CA ARG A 232 13.44 0.60 22.19
C ARG A 232 12.59 0.46 20.93
N ILE A 233 11.28 0.50 21.10
CA ILE A 233 10.33 0.73 20.01
C ILE A 233 9.83 2.16 20.13
N ALA A 234 9.83 2.89 19.03
CA ALA A 234 9.23 4.21 18.91
C ALA A 234 8.30 4.26 17.68
N ALA A 235 7.69 5.41 17.42
CA ALA A 235 6.95 5.68 16.20
C ALA A 235 7.25 7.10 15.72
N GLY A 236 7.40 7.26 14.41
CA GLY A 236 7.50 8.57 13.76
C GLY A 236 6.14 9.26 13.76
N ASN A 237 6.12 10.50 14.23
CA ASN A 237 4.97 11.38 14.12
C ASN A 237 5.43 12.75 13.60
N TYR A 238 4.50 13.49 12.99
CA TYR A 238 4.77 14.80 12.40
C TYR A 238 4.05 15.91 13.20
N GLY A 239 3.99 15.75 14.52
CA GLY A 239 3.36 16.72 15.43
C GLY A 239 1.84 16.85 15.29
N GLY A 240 1.17 15.85 14.72
CA GLY A 240 -0.30 15.82 14.55
C GLY A 240 -0.85 16.76 13.47
N ASN A 241 0.01 17.41 12.67
CA ASN A 241 -0.39 18.43 11.70
C ASN A 241 -0.37 17.96 10.23
N LEU A 242 0.12 16.74 9.95
CA LEU A 242 0.40 16.26 8.59
C LEU A 242 -0.18 14.85 8.29
N GLY A 243 -1.04 14.33 9.16
CA GLY A 243 -1.73 13.06 9.05
C GLY A 243 -2.56 12.79 10.30
#